data_AF-A0A8H5CUG7-F1
#
_entry.id   AF-A0A8H5CUG7-F1
#
_cell.length_a   1.000
_cell.length_b   1.000
_cell.length_c   1.000
_cell.angle_alpha   90.00
_cell.angle_beta   90.00
_cell.angle_gamma   90.00
#
_symmetry.space_group_name_H-M   'P 1'
#
loop_
_entity.id
_entity.type
_entity.pdbx_description
1 polymer ?
#
loop_
_entity_poly.entity_id
_entity_poly.type
_entity_poly.pdbx_seq_one_letter_code
_entity_poly.pdbx_strand_id
1 'polypeptide(L)'
;MASTNHSLLSIFSFDEWNSFGTLHIRTTSFEPWQWLMIITGALTLLTALAFWFLFPDSPTTAWFLTMEERAKAIRRIKENQTGVENKQFKKDQMIEAFTDPKTWLFALFSALDNVPNSLTNQRQIIVASFGFSLLQTTLLSCVDGVIEIITIWVGISIASRIPNSRAYVGAIFMVPNLLGVFMMNFLPWSNQIGLLFAEWLTGVGTTGFVLALAWLSSVTSGHTKKVTVNAIMLSAYCVGNAAGPFMWQAQYKPRNHVPWIIIGVCYLLCMILLLVLRFIMNKENKRRDAETRDTTYDEIYVERKNSDGSIGKIRVDKEYLDLTDIQNRDFRYVL
;
A
#
# COMPACT_ATOMS: atom_id res chain seq x y z
N MET A 1 5.28 6.81 8.89
CA MET A 1 4.72 5.83 7.93
C MET A 1 4.63 4.41 8.51
N ALA A 2 5.51 3.95 9.41
CA ALA A 2 5.38 2.61 9.99
C ALA A 2 4.21 2.46 11.00
N SER A 3 3.87 3.50 11.78
CA SER A 3 2.81 3.38 12.81
C SER A 3 1.38 3.29 12.25
N THR A 4 1.09 4.01 11.17
CA THR A 4 -0.24 4.03 10.54
C THR A 4 -0.60 2.69 9.87
N ASN A 5 0.41 1.96 9.39
CA ASN A 5 0.20 0.66 8.75
C ASN A 5 -0.07 -0.42 9.79
N HIS A 6 0.55 -0.37 10.98
CA HIS A 6 0.25 -1.32 12.06
C HIS A 6 -1.20 -1.24 12.54
N SER A 7 -1.77 -0.03 12.62
CA SER A 7 -3.16 0.16 13.05
C SER A 7 -4.19 -0.37 12.07
N LEU A 8 -3.96 -0.24 10.75
CA LEU A 8 -4.87 -0.80 9.75
C LEU A 8 -4.82 -2.34 9.75
N LEU A 9 -3.64 -2.93 9.92
CA LEU A 9 -3.45 -4.38 9.98
C LEU A 9 -4.12 -5.02 11.19
N SER A 10 -4.09 -4.36 12.36
CA SER A 10 -4.83 -4.84 13.53
C SER A 10 -6.35 -4.79 13.34
N ILE A 11 -6.86 -3.88 12.51
CA ILE A 11 -8.31 -3.73 12.31
C ILE A 11 -8.87 -4.85 11.42
N PHE A 12 -8.18 -5.21 10.33
CA PHE A 12 -8.65 -6.27 9.43
C PHE A 12 -8.70 -7.64 10.12
N SER A 13 -7.66 -8.03 10.86
CA SER A 13 -7.68 -9.30 11.62
C SER A 13 -8.63 -9.25 12.82
N PHE A 14 -8.83 -8.08 13.45
CA PHE A 14 -9.81 -7.96 14.54
C PHE A 14 -11.24 -8.21 14.07
N ASP A 15 -11.59 -7.84 12.84
CA ASP A 15 -12.92 -8.04 12.27
C ASP A 15 -13.23 -9.54 12.04
N GLU A 16 -12.24 -10.33 11.60
CA GLU A 16 -12.37 -11.79 11.43
C GLU A 16 -12.62 -12.50 12.77
N TRP A 17 -11.89 -12.08 13.81
CA TRP A 17 -12.02 -12.65 15.15
C TRP A 17 -13.33 -12.21 15.83
N ASN A 18 -13.78 -10.97 15.61
CA ASN A 18 -15.10 -10.51 16.02
C ASN A 18 -16.22 -11.24 15.29
N SER A 19 -16.04 -11.52 14.00
CA SER A 19 -16.99 -12.32 13.22
C SER A 19 -17.15 -13.71 13.83
N PHE A 20 -16.04 -14.38 14.14
CA PHE A 20 -16.07 -15.66 14.85
C PHE A 20 -16.72 -15.58 16.25
N GLY A 21 -16.40 -14.53 17.02
CA GLY A 21 -16.95 -14.32 18.36
C GLY A 21 -18.46 -14.07 18.36
N THR A 22 -18.95 -13.25 17.43
CA THR A 22 -20.38 -12.89 17.33
C THR A 22 -21.25 -14.02 16.82
N LEU A 23 -20.72 -14.93 15.99
CA LEU A 23 -21.38 -16.18 15.59
C LEU A 23 -21.69 -17.13 16.76
N HIS A 24 -20.99 -17.00 17.89
CA HIS A 24 -21.25 -17.79 19.11
C HIS A 24 -22.28 -17.12 20.05
N ILE A 25 -22.64 -15.86 19.81
CA ILE A 25 -23.61 -15.13 20.62
C ILE A 25 -25.01 -15.54 20.15
N ARG A 26 -25.66 -16.42 20.91
CA ARG A 26 -27.08 -16.74 20.72
C ARG A 26 -27.93 -15.89 21.64
N THR A 27 -28.49 -14.81 21.11
CA THR A 27 -29.48 -13.96 21.79
C THR A 27 -30.82 -13.99 21.06
N THR A 28 -31.93 -14.00 21.80
CA THR A 28 -33.30 -14.10 21.25
C THR A 28 -33.80 -12.84 20.53
N SER A 29 -33.12 -11.70 20.69
CA SER A 29 -33.60 -10.40 20.19
C SER A 29 -32.74 -9.79 19.07
N PHE A 30 -31.54 -10.31 18.83
CA PHE A 30 -30.59 -9.78 17.85
C PHE A 30 -29.93 -10.92 17.09
N GLU A 31 -29.85 -10.75 15.78
CA GLU A 31 -29.11 -11.64 14.89
C GLU A 31 -27.59 -11.41 15.06
N PRO A 32 -26.74 -12.46 14.92
CA PRO A 32 -25.29 -12.36 15.12
C PRO A 32 -24.59 -11.24 14.34
N TRP A 33 -25.05 -10.94 13.11
CA TRP A 33 -24.47 -9.88 12.27
C TRP A 33 -24.72 -8.47 12.83
N GLN A 34 -25.79 -8.26 13.60
CA GLN A 34 -26.10 -6.96 14.22
C GLN A 34 -25.12 -6.66 15.34
N TRP A 35 -24.78 -7.67 16.14
CA TRP A 35 -23.74 -7.56 17.17
C TRP A 35 -22.37 -7.24 16.57
N LEU A 36 -22.03 -7.83 15.42
CA LEU A 36 -20.80 -7.52 14.69
C LEU A 36 -20.73 -6.04 14.33
N MET A 37 -21.79 -5.50 13.73
CA MET A 37 -21.84 -4.08 13.35
C MET A 37 -21.77 -3.14 14.56
N ILE A 38 -22.43 -3.49 15.66
CA ILE A 38 -22.42 -2.67 16.89
C ILE A 38 -21.03 -2.66 17.52
N ILE A 39 -20.38 -3.81 17.66
CA ILE A 39 -19.05 -3.93 18.28
C ILE A 39 -18.01 -3.17 17.45
N THR A 40 -17.98 -3.42 16.13
CA THR A 40 -17.03 -2.75 15.23
C THR A 40 -17.31 -1.24 15.16
N GLY A 41 -18.58 -0.83 15.11
CA GLY A 41 -18.97 0.59 15.16
C GLY A 41 -18.58 1.29 16.47
N ALA A 42 -18.80 0.66 17.62
CA ALA A 42 -18.43 1.22 18.91
C ALA A 42 -16.91 1.36 19.06
N LEU A 43 -16.14 0.35 18.63
CA LEU A 43 -14.68 0.41 18.67
C LEU A 43 -14.16 1.57 17.81
N THR A 44 -14.65 1.70 16.57
CA THR A 44 -14.23 2.78 15.67
C THR A 44 -14.55 4.17 16.23
N LEU A 45 -15.73 4.34 16.83
CA LEU A 45 -16.12 5.59 17.50
C LEU A 45 -15.20 5.93 18.67
N LEU A 46 -14.89 4.95 19.52
CA LEU A 46 -13.95 5.13 20.64
C LEU A 46 -12.56 5.53 20.15
N THR A 47 -12.06 4.88 19.09
CA THR A 47 -10.78 5.29 18.49
C THR A 47 -10.84 6.69 17.88
N ALA A 48 -11.93 7.06 17.21
CA ALA A 48 -12.08 8.40 16.63
C ALA A 48 -12.08 9.49 17.71
N LEU A 49 -12.80 9.26 18.82
CA LEU A 49 -12.77 10.15 19.98
C LEU A 49 -11.38 10.23 20.60
N ALA A 50 -10.69 9.10 20.76
CA ALA A 50 -9.32 9.07 21.27
C ALA A 50 -8.38 9.89 20.37
N PHE A 51 -8.46 9.73 19.05
CA PHE A 51 -7.68 10.54 18.10
C PHE A 51 -8.01 12.03 18.21
N TRP A 52 -9.29 12.39 18.34
CA TRP A 52 -9.70 13.79 18.49
C TRP A 52 -9.08 14.47 19.73
N PHE A 53 -8.98 13.75 20.85
CA PHE A 53 -8.45 14.32 22.10
C PHE A 53 -6.92 14.17 22.26
N LEU A 54 -6.31 13.12 21.71
CA LEU A 54 -4.91 12.79 21.97
C LEU A 54 -3.95 13.25 20.86
N PHE A 55 -4.42 13.38 19.61
CA PHE A 55 -3.55 13.59 18.45
C PHE A 55 -3.25 15.09 18.22
N PRO A 56 -1.98 15.53 18.31
CA PRO A 56 -1.62 16.93 18.07
C PRO A 56 -1.52 17.23 16.56
N ASP A 57 -2.03 18.40 16.15
CA ASP A 57 -2.08 18.83 14.73
C ASP A 57 -0.71 19.02 14.05
N SER A 58 0.38 19.10 14.82
CA SER A 58 1.72 19.27 14.28
C SER A 58 2.80 18.69 15.21
N PRO A 59 3.94 18.20 14.67
CA PRO A 59 5.12 17.88 15.47
C PRO A 59 5.61 19.05 16.34
N THR A 60 5.27 20.29 15.98
CA THR A 60 5.59 21.50 16.77
C THR A 60 4.65 21.73 17.95
N THR A 61 3.39 21.26 17.87
CA THR A 61 2.37 21.34 18.94
C THR A 61 2.24 20.05 19.74
N ALA A 62 3.04 19.02 19.42
CA ALA A 62 3.00 17.74 20.08
C ALA A 62 3.36 17.83 21.57
N TRP A 63 2.36 17.71 22.43
CA TRP A 63 2.47 17.84 23.88
C TRP A 63 3.33 16.75 24.52
N PHE A 64 3.53 15.61 23.86
CA PHE A 64 4.32 14.48 24.37
C PHE A 64 5.82 14.54 24.04
N LEU A 65 6.27 15.44 23.14
CA LEU A 65 7.67 15.50 22.68
C LEU A 65 8.45 16.57 23.44
N THR A 66 9.61 16.19 23.99
CA THR A 66 10.61 17.13 24.52
C THR A 66 11.26 17.96 23.40
N MET A 67 11.86 19.11 23.72
CA MET A 67 12.48 19.98 22.70
C MET A 67 13.54 19.26 21.84
N GLU A 68 14.35 18.37 22.43
CA GLU A 68 15.34 17.60 21.69
C GLU A 68 14.70 16.56 20.75
N GLU A 69 13.63 15.90 21.17
CA GLU A 69 12.90 14.94 20.34
C GLU A 69 12.13 15.65 19.23
N ARG A 70 11.60 16.85 19.47
CA ARG A 70 11.01 17.70 18.42
C ARG A 70 12.06 18.05 17.37
N ALA A 71 13.27 18.44 17.78
CA ALA A 71 14.35 18.73 16.85
C ALA A 71 14.77 17.49 16.04
N LYS A 72 14.88 16.32 16.67
CA LYS A 72 15.13 15.04 15.97
C LYS A 72 14.00 14.65 15.02
N ALA A 73 12.73 14.85 15.41
CA ALA A 73 11.57 14.56 14.57
C ALA A 73 11.53 15.48 13.34
N ILE A 74 11.78 16.78 13.52
CA ILE A 74 11.89 17.75 12.42
C ILE A 74 13.07 17.38 11.52
N ARG A 75 14.22 17.00 12.08
CA ARG A 75 15.39 16.54 11.31
C ARG A 75 15.11 15.26 10.53
N ARG A 76 14.31 14.34 11.07
CA ARG A 76 13.89 13.11 10.37
C ARG A 76 12.88 13.40 9.25
N ILE A 77 11.97 14.36 9.45
CA ILE A 77 11.10 14.85 8.38
C ILE A 77 11.93 15.53 7.28
N LYS A 78 12.99 16.26 7.68
CA LYS A 78 13.98 16.87 6.80
C LYS A 78 14.77 15.83 6.00
N GLU A 79 15.28 14.78 6.63
CA GLU A 79 16.03 13.69 5.98
C GLU A 79 15.18 12.84 5.03
N ASN A 80 13.88 12.67 5.31
CA ASN A 80 12.97 11.93 4.43
C ASN A 80 12.58 12.69 3.14
N GLN A 81 13.08 13.91 2.94
CA GLN A 81 12.75 14.78 1.79
C GLN A 81 11.24 14.93 1.53
N THR A 82 10.40 14.63 2.53
CA THR A 82 8.94 14.75 2.43
C THR A 82 8.46 16.20 2.45
N GLY A 83 9.39 17.15 2.65
CA GLY A 83 9.10 18.56 2.83
C GLY A 83 8.31 18.82 4.12
N VAL A 84 8.37 20.06 4.61
CA VAL A 84 7.31 20.56 5.49
C VAL A 84 6.09 20.74 4.59
N GLU A 85 4.94 20.19 4.99
CA GLU A 85 3.67 20.21 4.25
C GLU A 85 3.49 21.55 3.50
N ASN A 86 3.63 21.51 2.18
CA ASN A 86 3.48 22.71 1.36
C ASN A 86 2.01 22.79 0.94
N LYS A 87 1.23 23.65 1.63
CA LYS A 87 -0.20 23.83 1.37
C LYS A 87 -0.50 24.50 0.03
N GLN A 88 0.53 24.94 -0.71
CA GLN A 88 0.36 25.54 -2.03
C GLN A 88 0.34 24.48 -3.13
N PHE A 89 -0.81 24.38 -3.80
CA PHE A 89 -0.99 23.50 -4.95
C PHE A 89 -0.26 24.06 -6.18
N LYS A 90 0.68 23.29 -6.73
CA LYS A 90 1.43 23.67 -7.93
C LYS A 90 0.93 22.89 -9.15
N LYS A 91 0.25 23.58 -10.07
CA LYS A 91 -0.32 22.97 -11.28
C LYS A 91 0.74 22.29 -12.16
N ASP A 92 1.95 22.85 -12.22
CA ASP A 92 3.04 22.27 -13.03
C ASP A 92 3.45 20.88 -12.52
N GLN A 93 3.51 20.69 -11.19
CA GLN A 93 3.79 19.39 -10.59
C GLN A 93 2.68 18.36 -10.88
N MET A 94 1.42 18.82 -10.97
CA MET A 94 0.29 17.97 -11.34
C MET A 94 0.39 17.53 -12.81
N ILE A 95 0.68 18.46 -13.74
CA ILE A 95 0.84 18.12 -15.17
C ILE A 95 2.03 17.17 -15.36
N GLU A 96 3.12 17.38 -14.62
CA GLU A 96 4.26 16.47 -14.60
C GLU A 96 3.86 15.07 -14.11
N ALA A 97 3.03 14.96 -13.07
CA ALA A 97 2.51 13.68 -12.57
C ALA A 97 1.76 12.88 -13.65
N PHE A 98 0.95 13.56 -14.47
CA PHE A 98 0.17 12.94 -15.56
C PHE A 98 1.03 12.54 -16.77
N THR A 99 2.12 13.26 -17.01
CA THR A 99 3.01 13.00 -18.16
C THR A 99 4.06 11.93 -17.83
N ASP A 100 4.27 11.64 -16.54
CA ASP A 100 5.27 10.68 -16.10
C ASP A 100 4.83 9.23 -16.40
N PRO A 101 5.56 8.48 -17.26
CA PRO A 101 5.21 7.09 -17.57
C PRO A 101 5.28 6.17 -16.34
N LYS A 102 6.08 6.53 -15.32
CA LYS A 102 6.18 5.73 -14.08
C LYS A 102 4.86 5.71 -13.32
N THR A 103 4.14 6.84 -13.29
CA THR A 103 2.81 6.95 -12.66
C THR A 103 1.83 5.95 -13.24
N TRP A 104 1.79 5.84 -14.56
CA TRP A 104 0.88 4.94 -15.26
C TRP A 104 1.24 3.47 -15.10
N LEU A 105 2.53 3.14 -15.00
CA LEU A 105 2.97 1.78 -14.69
C LEU A 105 2.56 1.35 -13.27
N PHE A 106 2.70 2.24 -12.27
CA PHE A 106 2.19 1.98 -10.91
C PHE A 106 0.67 1.93 -10.86
N ALA A 107 -0.04 2.75 -11.64
CA ALA A 107 -1.49 2.71 -11.75
C ALA A 107 -1.96 1.38 -12.37
N LEU A 108 -1.31 0.92 -13.44
CA LEU A 108 -1.62 -0.37 -14.07
C LEU A 108 -1.32 -1.54 -13.12
N PHE A 109 -0.19 -1.50 -12.41
CA PHE A 109 0.11 -2.47 -11.35
C PHE A 109 -1.01 -2.50 -10.30
N SER A 110 -1.41 -1.33 -9.78
CA SER A 110 -2.48 -1.20 -8.79
C SER A 110 -3.83 -1.75 -9.29
N ALA A 111 -4.20 -1.49 -10.54
CA ALA A 111 -5.42 -2.02 -11.13
C ALA A 111 -5.38 -3.55 -11.24
N LEU A 112 -4.30 -4.12 -11.76
CA LEU A 112 -4.17 -5.57 -11.96
C LEU A 112 -4.06 -6.34 -10.65
N ASP A 113 -3.35 -5.78 -9.67
CA ASP A 113 -3.16 -6.38 -8.34
C ASP A 113 -4.47 -6.42 -7.53
N ASN A 114 -5.45 -5.59 -7.88
CA ASN A 114 -6.76 -5.54 -7.21
C ASN A 114 -7.89 -6.27 -7.93
N VAL A 115 -7.68 -6.76 -9.16
CA VAL A 115 -8.64 -7.69 -9.79
C VAL A 115 -8.89 -8.94 -8.91
N PRO A 116 -7.85 -9.56 -8.31
CA PRO A 116 -8.02 -10.70 -7.40
C PRO A 116 -8.70 -10.36 -6.08
N ASN A 117 -8.86 -9.09 -5.68
CA ASN A 117 -9.50 -8.73 -4.41
C ASN A 117 -10.94 -9.28 -4.29
N SER A 118 -11.61 -9.44 -5.43
CA SER A 118 -12.93 -10.11 -5.51
C SER A 118 -12.92 -11.56 -4.99
N LEU A 119 -11.75 -12.22 -4.91
CA LEU A 119 -11.57 -13.53 -4.33
C LEU A 119 -11.94 -13.53 -2.84
N THR A 120 -11.66 -12.48 -2.08
CA THR A 120 -11.97 -12.41 -0.63
C THR A 120 -13.45 -12.67 -0.35
N ASN A 121 -14.34 -12.12 -1.19
CA ASN A 121 -15.78 -12.36 -1.08
C ASN A 121 -16.17 -13.78 -1.55
N GLN A 122 -15.53 -14.29 -2.59
CA GLN A 122 -15.85 -15.60 -3.16
C GLN A 122 -15.24 -16.76 -2.37
N ARG A 123 -14.21 -16.50 -1.58
CA ARG A 123 -13.49 -17.48 -0.77
C ARG A 123 -14.41 -18.20 0.20
N GLN A 124 -15.32 -17.49 0.86
CA GLN A 124 -16.30 -18.10 1.76
C GLN A 124 -17.14 -19.16 1.02
N ILE A 125 -17.54 -18.86 -0.22
CA ILE A 125 -18.34 -19.74 -1.07
C ILE A 125 -17.48 -20.91 -1.59
N ILE A 126 -16.24 -20.65 -1.98
CA ILE A 126 -15.29 -21.67 -2.47
C ILE A 126 -14.94 -22.65 -1.34
N VAL A 127 -14.60 -22.16 -0.16
CA VAL A 127 -14.26 -22.99 1.00
C VAL A 127 -15.48 -23.77 1.50
N ALA A 128 -16.67 -23.16 1.52
CA ALA A 128 -17.90 -23.89 1.81
C ALA A 128 -18.18 -24.98 0.77
N SER A 129 -17.85 -24.74 -0.51
CA SER A 129 -18.00 -25.75 -1.57
C SER A 129 -17.12 -26.98 -1.35
N PHE A 130 -15.99 -26.84 -0.65
CA PHE A 130 -15.12 -27.96 -0.31
C PHE A 130 -15.72 -28.91 0.73
N GLY A 131 -16.84 -28.55 1.37
CA GLY A 131 -17.52 -29.39 2.37
C GLY A 131 -17.26 -28.98 3.83
N PHE A 132 -16.64 -27.82 4.05
CA PHE A 132 -16.50 -27.23 5.40
C PHE A 132 -17.79 -26.53 5.83
N SER A 133 -18.12 -26.63 7.11
CA SER A 133 -19.23 -25.89 7.72
C SER A 133 -18.92 -24.38 7.82
N LEU A 134 -19.95 -23.54 7.87
CA LEU A 134 -19.80 -22.08 7.97
C LEU A 134 -18.87 -21.65 9.12
N LEU A 135 -19.01 -22.27 10.31
CA LEU A 135 -18.15 -21.97 11.46
C LEU A 135 -16.68 -22.33 11.22
N GLN A 136 -16.42 -23.44 10.52
CA GLN A 136 -15.06 -23.84 10.15
C GLN A 136 -14.48 -22.87 9.12
N THR A 137 -15.28 -22.43 8.14
CA THR A 137 -14.84 -21.45 7.15
C THR A 137 -14.47 -20.10 7.78
N THR A 138 -15.26 -19.61 8.74
CA THR A 138 -14.91 -18.38 9.48
C THR A 138 -13.62 -18.56 10.28
N LEU A 139 -13.46 -19.69 10.97
CA LEU A 139 -12.23 -19.97 11.73
C LEU A 139 -10.98 -20.05 10.82
N LEU A 140 -11.12 -20.66 9.64
CA LEU A 140 -10.05 -20.73 8.64
C LEU A 140 -9.70 -19.35 8.05
N SER A 141 -10.64 -18.41 8.11
CA SER A 141 -10.40 -17.02 7.69
C SER A 141 -9.54 -16.29 8.73
N CYS A 142 -9.72 -16.55 10.04
CA CYS A 142 -8.86 -15.97 11.08
C CYS A 142 -7.38 -16.37 10.93
N VAL A 143 -7.11 -17.56 10.38
CA VAL A 143 -5.74 -18.02 10.08
C VAL A 143 -5.11 -17.17 8.97
N ASP A 144 -5.93 -16.71 8.02
CA ASP A 144 -5.48 -15.88 6.92
C ASP A 144 -4.93 -14.55 7.39
N GLY A 145 -5.66 -13.84 8.27
CA GLY A 145 -5.19 -12.59 8.86
C GLY A 145 -3.85 -12.75 9.59
N VAL A 146 -3.62 -13.89 10.27
CA VAL A 146 -2.33 -14.18 10.91
C VAL A 146 -1.22 -14.37 9.88
N ILE A 147 -1.48 -15.11 8.80
CA ILE A 147 -0.52 -15.30 7.70
C ILE A 147 -0.20 -13.96 7.05
N GLU A 148 -1.20 -13.11 6.82
CA GLU A 148 -1.03 -11.79 6.24
C GLU A 148 -0.15 -10.89 7.11
N ILE A 149 -0.40 -10.82 8.43
CA ILE A 149 0.42 -10.04 9.37
C ILE A 149 1.89 -10.49 9.31
N ILE A 150 2.13 -11.81 9.37
CA ILE A 150 3.49 -12.36 9.34
C ILE A 150 4.17 -12.04 8.01
N THR A 151 3.46 -12.24 6.90
CA THR A 151 3.99 -12.04 5.55
C THR A 151 4.36 -10.57 5.32
N ILE A 152 3.49 -9.64 5.70
CA ILE A 152 3.75 -8.21 5.58
C ILE A 152 4.92 -7.79 6.46
N TRP A 153 4.97 -8.27 7.71
CA TRP A 153 6.07 -7.97 8.61
C TRP A 153 7.42 -8.45 8.06
N VAL A 154 7.48 -9.69 7.55
CA VAL A 154 8.67 -10.24 6.91
C VAL A 154 9.03 -9.46 5.65
N GLY A 155 8.06 -9.17 4.77
CA GLY A 155 8.27 -8.43 3.54
C GLY A 155 8.85 -7.04 3.78
N ILE A 156 8.29 -6.29 4.73
CA ILE A 156 8.79 -4.96 5.11
C ILE A 156 10.16 -5.06 5.79
N SER A 157 10.38 -6.06 6.66
CA SER A 157 11.67 -6.27 7.34
C SER A 157 12.79 -6.54 6.33
N ILE A 158 12.53 -7.38 5.31
CA ILE A 158 13.49 -7.66 4.24
C ILE A 158 13.71 -6.41 3.37
N ALA A 159 12.63 -5.75 2.94
CA ALA A 159 12.71 -4.55 2.10
C ALA A 159 13.36 -3.34 2.79
N SER A 160 13.36 -3.30 4.14
CA SER A 160 14.04 -2.26 4.92
C SER A 160 15.52 -2.58 5.20
N ARG A 161 15.89 -3.86 5.29
CA ARG A 161 17.29 -4.28 5.54
C ARG A 161 18.15 -4.33 4.28
N ILE A 162 17.56 -4.65 3.13
CA ILE A 162 18.32 -4.81 1.88
C ILE A 162 18.11 -3.57 0.99
N PRO A 163 19.12 -2.70 0.82
CA PRO A 163 19.01 -1.52 -0.04
C PRO A 163 18.81 -1.94 -1.51
N ASN A 164 18.00 -1.18 -2.26
CA ASN A 164 17.76 -1.38 -3.71
C ASN A 164 17.15 -2.74 -4.10
N SER A 165 16.44 -3.38 -3.17
CA SER A 165 15.83 -4.69 -3.35
C SER A 165 14.31 -4.66 -3.45
N ARG A 166 13.66 -3.50 -3.35
CA ARG A 166 12.20 -3.42 -3.13
C ARG A 166 11.42 -4.08 -4.25
N ALA A 167 11.86 -3.90 -5.49
CA ALA A 167 11.27 -4.57 -6.64
C ALA A 167 11.48 -6.10 -6.63
N TYR A 168 12.64 -6.59 -6.20
CA TYR A 168 12.92 -8.02 -6.12
C TYR A 168 12.12 -8.68 -5.00
N VAL A 169 12.04 -8.01 -3.85
CA VAL A 169 11.20 -8.48 -2.74
C VAL A 169 9.75 -8.54 -3.22
N GLY A 170 9.21 -7.47 -3.80
CA GLY A 170 7.85 -7.47 -4.37
C GLY A 170 7.60 -8.59 -5.39
N ALA A 171 8.55 -8.83 -6.31
CA ALA A 171 8.44 -9.90 -7.29
C ALA A 171 8.51 -11.31 -6.66
N ILE A 172 9.38 -11.52 -5.66
CA ILE A 172 9.50 -12.81 -4.96
C ILE A 172 8.23 -13.12 -4.18
N PHE A 173 7.61 -12.12 -3.53
CA PHE A 173 6.35 -12.29 -2.81
C PHE A 173 5.17 -12.60 -3.75
N MET A 174 5.28 -12.34 -5.06
CA MET A 174 4.28 -12.76 -6.06
C MET A 174 4.42 -14.24 -6.49
N VAL A 175 5.56 -14.89 -6.21
CA VAL A 175 5.76 -16.31 -6.57
C VAL A 175 4.82 -17.25 -5.80
N PRO A 176 4.67 -17.13 -4.46
CA PRO A 176 3.69 -17.92 -3.71
C PRO A 176 2.26 -17.76 -4.23
N ASN A 177 1.87 -16.56 -4.64
CA ASN A 177 0.52 -16.31 -5.20
C ASN A 177 0.31 -17.10 -6.49
N LEU A 178 1.30 -17.10 -7.39
CA LEU A 178 1.24 -17.87 -8.62
C LEU A 178 1.20 -19.38 -8.35
N LEU A 179 1.95 -19.86 -7.36
CA LEU A 179 1.88 -21.24 -6.89
C LEU A 179 0.49 -21.59 -6.35
N GLY A 180 -0.13 -20.70 -5.57
CA GLY A 180 -1.50 -20.88 -5.07
C GLY A 180 -2.51 -21.03 -6.21
N VAL A 181 -2.43 -20.18 -7.23
CA VAL A 181 -3.29 -20.28 -8.43
C VAL A 181 -3.07 -21.60 -9.17
N PHE A 182 -1.82 -22.04 -9.34
CA PHE A 182 -1.52 -23.31 -10.00
C PHE A 182 -2.02 -24.51 -9.19
N MET A 183 -1.79 -24.51 -7.87
CA MET A 183 -2.29 -25.54 -6.98
C MET A 183 -3.82 -25.63 -7.06
N MET A 184 -4.53 -24.50 -7.01
CA MET A 184 -5.99 -24.49 -7.10
C MET A 184 -6.52 -25.05 -8.43
N ASN A 185 -5.79 -24.84 -9.54
CA ASN A 185 -6.18 -25.39 -10.84
C ASN A 185 -5.87 -26.88 -10.99
N PHE A 186 -4.69 -27.33 -10.56
CA PHE A 186 -4.20 -28.68 -10.86
C PHE A 186 -4.54 -29.73 -9.80
N LEU A 187 -4.78 -29.33 -8.55
CA LEU A 187 -5.01 -30.29 -7.47
C LEU A 187 -6.41 -30.95 -7.59
N PRO A 188 -6.53 -32.27 -7.31
CA PRO A 188 -7.83 -32.94 -7.28
C PRO A 188 -8.68 -32.45 -6.11
N TRP A 189 -10.00 -32.39 -6.31
CA TRP A 189 -10.98 -31.91 -5.32
C TRP A 189 -11.04 -32.75 -4.04
N SER A 190 -10.51 -33.98 -4.09
CA SER A 190 -10.33 -34.84 -2.92
C SER A 190 -9.31 -34.31 -1.92
N ASN A 191 -8.37 -33.46 -2.35
CA ASN A 191 -7.35 -32.88 -1.48
C ASN A 191 -7.78 -31.51 -0.94
N GLN A 192 -8.80 -31.52 -0.08
CA GLN A 192 -9.35 -30.32 0.56
C GLN A 192 -8.29 -29.49 1.31
N ILE A 193 -7.35 -30.17 1.99
CA ILE A 193 -6.27 -29.50 2.73
C ILE A 193 -5.33 -28.77 1.77
N GLY A 194 -4.96 -29.39 0.66
CA GLY A 194 -4.10 -28.74 -0.33
C GLY A 194 -4.76 -27.56 -1.04
N LEU A 195 -6.09 -27.60 -1.24
CA LEU A 195 -6.86 -26.45 -1.76
C LEU A 195 -6.94 -25.30 -0.75
N LEU A 196 -7.05 -25.59 0.54
CA LEU A 196 -6.98 -24.57 1.61
C LEU A 196 -5.59 -23.90 1.65
N PHE A 197 -4.52 -24.70 1.53
CA PHE A 197 -3.17 -24.15 1.43
C PHE A 197 -2.98 -23.29 0.17
N ALA A 198 -3.54 -23.70 -0.96
CA ALA A 198 -3.51 -22.92 -2.19
C ALA A 198 -4.18 -21.55 -2.01
N GLU A 199 -5.31 -21.51 -1.31
CA GLU A 199 -6.01 -20.28 -0.96
C GLU A 199 -5.16 -19.37 -0.04
N TRP A 200 -4.59 -19.92 1.03
CA TRP A 200 -3.71 -19.14 1.94
C TRP A 200 -2.48 -18.56 1.24
N LEU A 201 -1.92 -19.28 0.27
CA LEU A 201 -0.79 -18.79 -0.52
C LEU A 201 -1.16 -17.57 -1.38
N THR A 202 -2.43 -17.40 -1.76
CA THR A 202 -2.90 -16.22 -2.49
C THR A 202 -3.15 -15.00 -1.60
N GLY A 203 -3.25 -15.17 -0.28
CA GLY A 203 -3.31 -14.06 0.68
C GLY A 203 -1.97 -13.32 0.85
N VAL A 204 -0.85 -13.95 0.44
CA VAL A 204 0.49 -13.35 0.47
C VAL A 204 0.59 -12.10 -0.42
N GLY A 205 -0.25 -12.01 -1.45
CA GLY A 205 -0.27 -10.95 -2.46
C GLY A 205 -0.45 -9.54 -1.90
N THR A 206 -1.19 -9.37 -0.81
CA THR A 206 -1.43 -8.04 -0.20
C THR A 206 -0.14 -7.33 0.19
N THR A 207 0.91 -8.10 0.52
CA THR A 207 2.24 -7.56 0.82
C THR A 207 2.84 -6.82 -0.37
N GLY A 208 2.59 -7.31 -1.59
CA GLY A 208 3.06 -6.67 -2.83
C GLY A 208 2.46 -5.28 -3.03
N PHE A 209 1.15 -5.13 -2.80
CA PHE A 209 0.46 -3.84 -2.87
C PHE A 209 1.04 -2.82 -1.89
N VAL A 210 1.20 -3.22 -0.62
CA VAL A 210 1.71 -2.35 0.45
C VAL A 210 3.14 -1.90 0.14
N LEU A 211 3.98 -2.80 -0.36
CA LEU A 211 5.34 -2.46 -0.79
C LEU A 211 5.34 -1.51 -1.98
N ALA A 212 4.45 -1.69 -2.96
CA ALA A 212 4.33 -0.80 -4.11
C ALA A 212 3.88 0.62 -3.72
N LEU A 213 2.91 0.76 -2.81
CA LEU A 213 2.50 2.06 -2.26
C LEU A 213 3.66 2.79 -1.55
N ALA A 214 4.40 2.05 -0.71
CA ALA A 214 5.57 2.59 -0.02
C ALA A 214 6.68 2.97 -1.01
N TRP A 215 6.85 2.17 -2.07
CA TRP A 215 7.84 2.41 -3.10
C TRP A 215 7.50 3.66 -3.92
N LEU A 216 6.25 3.82 -4.35
CA LEU A 216 5.73 4.99 -5.06
C LEU A 216 6.04 6.29 -4.32
N SER A 217 5.82 6.29 -3.01
CA SER A 217 6.10 7.44 -2.14
C SER A 217 7.60 7.76 -2.02
N SER A 218 8.48 6.79 -2.26
CA SER A 218 9.93 6.99 -2.23
C SER A 218 10.54 7.37 -3.58
N VAL A 219 9.84 7.09 -4.70
CA VAL A 219 10.32 7.41 -6.05
C VAL A 219 9.74 8.71 -6.60
N THR A 220 8.78 9.30 -5.89
CA THR A 220 8.14 10.57 -6.27
C THR A 220 8.54 11.66 -5.28
N SER A 221 9.12 12.74 -5.81
CA SER A 221 9.41 13.98 -5.06
C SER A 221 8.45 15.09 -5.49
N GLY A 222 8.26 16.07 -4.62
CA GLY A 222 7.29 17.15 -4.79
C GLY A 222 5.96 16.84 -4.10
N HIS A 223 5.49 17.76 -3.26
CA HIS A 223 4.29 17.56 -2.46
C HIS A 223 3.03 17.36 -3.32
N THR A 224 2.80 18.25 -4.29
CA THR A 224 1.63 18.15 -5.18
C THR A 224 1.74 16.92 -6.08
N LYS A 225 2.93 16.65 -6.64
CA LYS A 225 3.17 15.46 -7.49
C LYS A 225 2.86 14.17 -6.74
N LYS A 226 3.38 14.00 -5.52
CA LYS A 226 3.16 12.80 -4.68
C LYS A 226 1.68 12.57 -4.38
N VAL A 227 0.93 13.62 -4.04
CA VAL A 227 -0.51 13.53 -3.80
C VAL A 227 -1.26 13.12 -5.07
N THR A 228 -0.96 13.76 -6.21
CA THR A 228 -1.59 13.42 -7.50
C THR A 228 -1.30 11.98 -7.92
N VAL A 229 -0.04 11.54 -7.83
CA VAL A 229 0.37 10.18 -8.21
C VAL A 229 -0.31 9.13 -7.31
N ASN A 230 -0.39 9.36 -6.00
CA ASN A 230 -1.14 8.50 -5.09
C ASN A 230 -2.64 8.47 -5.42
N ALA A 231 -3.25 9.61 -5.75
CA ALA A 231 -4.66 9.68 -6.14
C ALA A 231 -4.94 8.87 -7.42
N ILE A 232 -4.04 8.94 -8.42
CA ILE A 232 -4.16 8.15 -9.65
C ILE A 232 -4.05 6.65 -9.34
N MET A 233 -3.10 6.24 -8.50
CA MET A 233 -2.92 4.84 -8.11
C MET A 233 -4.14 4.29 -7.35
N LEU A 234 -4.72 5.07 -6.45
CA LEU A 234 -5.94 4.71 -5.71
C LEU A 234 -7.18 4.70 -6.63
N SER A 235 -7.23 5.57 -7.64
CA SER A 235 -8.31 5.53 -8.63
C SER A 235 -8.23 4.23 -9.45
N ALA A 236 -7.02 3.83 -9.85
CA ALA A 236 -6.80 2.57 -10.55
C ALA A 236 -7.09 1.34 -9.68
N TYR A 237 -6.78 1.41 -8.38
CA TYR A 237 -7.20 0.41 -7.37
C TYR A 237 -8.72 0.20 -7.39
N CYS A 238 -9.50 1.29 -7.39
CA CYS A 238 -10.96 1.20 -7.46
C CYS A 238 -11.45 0.55 -8.76
N VAL A 239 -10.80 0.83 -9.89
CA VAL A 239 -11.14 0.21 -11.19
C VAL A 239 -10.88 -1.30 -11.16
N GLY A 240 -9.75 -1.73 -10.61
CA GLY A 240 -9.42 -3.15 -10.43
C GLY A 240 -10.46 -3.89 -9.58
N ASN A 241 -10.84 -3.30 -8.45
CA ASN A 241 -11.88 -3.84 -7.56
C ASN A 241 -13.26 -3.90 -8.21
N ALA A 242 -13.61 -2.92 -9.05
CA ALA A 242 -14.84 -2.95 -9.81
C ALA A 242 -14.82 -4.04 -10.91
N ALA A 243 -13.65 -4.27 -11.52
CA ALA A 243 -13.48 -5.28 -12.56
C ALA A 243 -13.52 -6.72 -12.02
N GLY A 244 -12.99 -6.95 -10.82
CA GLY A 244 -12.86 -8.27 -10.20
C GLY A 244 -14.15 -9.11 -10.19
N PRO A 245 -15.28 -8.61 -9.65
CA PRO A 245 -16.53 -9.37 -9.57
C PRO A 245 -17.06 -9.89 -10.92
N PHE A 246 -16.78 -9.20 -12.03
CA PHE A 246 -17.32 -9.58 -13.36
C PHE A 246 -16.77 -10.92 -13.88
N MET A 247 -15.63 -11.40 -13.37
CA MET A 247 -15.08 -12.70 -13.79
C MET A 247 -15.81 -13.88 -13.16
N TRP A 248 -16.51 -13.69 -12.03
CA TRP A 248 -17.16 -14.75 -11.27
C TRP A 248 -18.56 -15.07 -11.78
N GLN A 249 -18.63 -15.66 -12.96
CA GLN A 249 -19.90 -16.02 -13.60
C GLN A 249 -20.34 -17.45 -13.24
N ALA A 250 -21.65 -17.68 -13.19
CA ALA A 250 -22.23 -18.98 -12.86
C ALA A 250 -21.76 -20.10 -13.80
N GLN A 251 -21.46 -19.78 -15.06
CA GLN A 251 -20.96 -20.72 -16.07
C GLN A 251 -19.59 -21.33 -15.76
N TYR A 252 -18.81 -20.70 -14.87
CA TYR A 252 -17.47 -21.19 -14.50
C TYR A 252 -17.48 -22.07 -13.23
N LYS A 253 -18.62 -22.20 -12.55
CA LYS A 253 -18.78 -23.08 -11.40
C LYS A 253 -18.75 -24.56 -11.82
N PRO A 254 -18.33 -25.50 -10.96
CA PRO A 254 -17.90 -25.32 -9.56
C PRO A 254 -16.39 -25.05 -9.39
N ARG A 255 -15.56 -25.34 -10.40
CA ARG A 255 -14.10 -25.31 -10.26
C ARG A 255 -13.47 -23.94 -10.56
N ASN A 256 -14.21 -23.03 -11.19
CA ASN A 256 -13.80 -21.65 -11.45
C ASN A 256 -12.42 -21.51 -12.11
N HIS A 257 -12.03 -22.45 -12.98
CA HIS A 257 -10.72 -22.45 -13.65
C HIS A 257 -10.42 -21.14 -14.37
N VAL A 258 -11.40 -20.58 -15.08
CA VAL A 258 -11.25 -19.35 -15.84
C VAL A 258 -10.93 -18.15 -14.92
N PRO A 259 -11.72 -17.86 -13.87
CA PRO A 259 -11.36 -16.87 -12.84
C PRO A 259 -9.94 -17.06 -12.28
N TRP A 260 -9.56 -18.29 -11.93
CA TRP A 260 -8.23 -18.57 -11.39
C TRP A 260 -7.11 -18.31 -12.40
N ILE A 261 -7.30 -18.64 -13.67
CA ILE A 261 -6.33 -18.33 -14.73
C ILE A 261 -6.19 -16.82 -14.90
N ILE A 262 -7.30 -16.07 -14.91
CA ILE A 262 -7.28 -14.59 -15.00
C ILE A 262 -6.45 -14.01 -13.84
N ILE A 263 -6.71 -14.46 -12.61
CA ILE A 263 -5.97 -14.06 -11.41
C ILE A 263 -4.47 -14.38 -11.55
N GLY A 264 -4.12 -15.57 -12.05
CA GLY A 264 -2.73 -15.97 -12.30
C GLY A 264 -2.03 -15.07 -13.33
N VAL A 265 -2.73 -14.72 -14.41
CA VAL A 265 -2.21 -13.78 -15.43
C VAL A 265 -2.00 -12.40 -14.83
N CYS A 266 -2.93 -11.90 -14.00
CA CYS A 266 -2.77 -10.63 -13.29
C CYS A 266 -1.51 -10.64 -12.40
N TYR A 267 -1.30 -11.67 -11.59
CA TYR A 267 -0.09 -11.78 -10.75
C TYR A 267 1.20 -11.85 -11.57
N LEU A 268 1.21 -12.58 -12.69
CA LEU A 268 2.36 -12.64 -13.59
C LEU A 268 2.67 -11.26 -14.20
N LEU A 269 1.64 -10.55 -14.66
CA LEU A 269 1.80 -9.20 -15.21
C LEU A 269 2.28 -8.22 -14.13
N CYS A 270 1.75 -8.29 -12.91
CA CYS A 270 2.22 -7.49 -11.78
C CYS A 270 3.72 -7.72 -11.49
N MET A 271 4.16 -8.98 -11.49
CA MET A 271 5.57 -9.33 -11.33
C MET A 271 6.44 -8.72 -12.43
N ILE A 272 6.01 -8.82 -13.69
CA ILE A 272 6.71 -8.22 -14.83
C ILE A 272 6.76 -6.68 -14.70
N LEU A 273 5.65 -6.04 -14.32
CA LEU A 273 5.57 -4.60 -14.16
C LEU A 273 6.53 -4.08 -13.08
N LEU A 274 6.65 -4.76 -11.93
CA LEU A 274 7.62 -4.40 -10.88
C LEU A 274 9.07 -4.48 -11.39
N LEU A 275 9.40 -5.52 -12.17
CA LEU A 275 10.74 -5.67 -12.76
C LEU A 275 11.01 -4.62 -13.84
N VAL A 276 10.02 -4.27 -14.65
CA VAL A 276 10.11 -3.20 -15.66
C VAL A 276 10.30 -1.84 -15.00
N LEU A 277 9.53 -1.53 -13.95
CA LEU A 277 9.69 -0.31 -13.15
C LEU A 277 11.12 -0.18 -12.61
N ARG A 278 11.65 -1.27 -12.05
CA ARG A 278 13.03 -1.33 -11.57
C ARG A 278 14.04 -1.06 -12.70
N PHE A 279 13.85 -1.68 -13.86
CA PHE A 279 14.75 -1.49 -15.00
C PHE A 279 14.76 -0.04 -15.48
N ILE A 280 13.58 0.58 -15.61
CA ILE A 280 13.43 1.99 -16.01
C ILE A 280 14.14 2.89 -14.99
N MET A 281 13.93 2.68 -13.69
CA MET A 281 14.56 3.48 -12.64
C MET A 281 16.08 3.29 -12.58
N ASN A 282 16.58 2.06 -12.77
CA ASN A 282 18.00 1.78 -12.80
C ASN A 282 18.67 2.42 -14.02
N LYS A 283 18.02 2.36 -15.18
CA LYS A 283 18.50 3.03 -16.40
C LYS A 283 18.54 4.55 -16.22
N GLU A 284 17.52 5.11 -15.58
CA GLU A 284 17.44 6.55 -15.30
C GLU A 284 18.51 7.00 -14.29
N ASN A 285 18.73 6.24 -13.21
CA ASN A 285 19.81 6.50 -12.26
C ASN A 285 21.18 6.47 -12.94
N LYS A 286 21.46 5.45 -13.78
CA LYS A 286 22.71 5.37 -14.54
C LYS A 286 22.90 6.52 -15.52
N ARG A 287 21.82 7.01 -16.14
CA ARG A 287 21.88 8.19 -17.01
C ARG A 287 22.24 9.44 -16.20
N ARG A 288 21.61 9.63 -15.03
CA ARG A 288 21.87 10.76 -14.13
C ARG A 288 23.25 10.72 -13.49
N ASP A 289 23.82 9.53 -13.27
CA ASP A 289 25.20 9.36 -12.79
C ASP A 289 26.24 9.70 -13.88
N ALA A 290 25.86 9.64 -15.16
CA ALA A 290 26.69 10.03 -16.29
C ALA A 290 26.56 11.52 -16.68
N GLU A 291 25.51 12.21 -16.19
CA GLU A 291 25.31 13.65 -16.38
C GLU A 291 26.27 14.45 -15.46
N THR A 292 26.84 15.54 -15.96
CA THR A 292 27.65 16.45 -15.12
C THR A 292 26.74 17.12 -14.09
N ARG A 293 27.22 17.24 -12.85
CA ARG A 293 26.45 17.78 -11.71
C ARG A 293 25.86 19.16 -12.05
N ASP A 294 24.53 19.24 -12.09
CA ASP A 294 23.80 20.46 -12.41
C ASP A 294 23.72 21.40 -11.19
N THR A 295 24.50 22.49 -11.23
CA THR A 295 24.59 23.50 -10.16
C THR A 295 23.48 24.55 -10.23
N THR A 296 22.54 24.46 -11.19
CA THR A 296 21.52 25.50 -11.46
C THR A 296 20.66 25.86 -10.24
N TYR A 297 20.48 24.92 -9.30
CA TYR A 297 19.64 25.12 -8.10
C TYR A 297 20.44 25.19 -6.78
N ASP A 298 21.78 25.22 -6.83
CA ASP A 298 22.62 25.24 -5.61
C ASP A 298 22.71 26.63 -4.95
N GLU A 299 22.26 27.68 -5.67
CA GLU A 299 22.36 29.09 -5.26
C GLU A 299 21.05 29.88 -5.46
N ILE A 300 19.91 29.34 -4.99
CA ILE A 300 18.65 30.10 -5.01
C ILE A 300 18.48 30.84 -3.69
N TYR A 301 18.49 32.16 -3.78
CA TYR A 301 18.21 33.06 -2.65
C TYR A 301 16.74 33.46 -2.68
N VAL A 302 16.01 33.18 -1.60
CA VAL A 302 14.64 33.70 -1.44
C VAL A 302 14.72 34.95 -0.57
N GLU A 303 14.16 36.04 -1.08
CA GLU A 303 14.05 37.30 -0.36
C GLU A 303 12.98 37.19 0.72
N ARG A 304 13.40 37.17 1.98
CA ARG A 304 12.50 37.21 3.13
C ARG A 304 12.57 38.60 3.75
N LYS A 305 11.41 39.25 3.89
CA LYS A 305 11.29 40.54 4.59
C LYS A 305 11.45 40.26 6.09
N ASN A 306 12.51 40.79 6.70
CA ASN A 306 12.71 40.70 8.14
C ASN A 306 11.71 41.58 8.89
N SER A 307 11.53 41.34 10.19
CA SER A 307 10.62 42.10 11.06
C SER A 307 10.90 43.61 11.10
N ASP A 308 12.09 44.05 10.69
CA ASP A 308 12.53 45.45 10.55
C ASP A 308 12.29 46.06 9.14
N GLY A 309 11.59 45.36 8.24
CA GLY A 309 11.30 45.85 6.89
C GLY A 309 12.46 45.79 5.89
N SER A 310 13.65 45.31 6.30
CA SER A 310 14.78 45.02 5.42
C SER A 310 14.60 43.70 4.66
N ILE A 311 14.96 43.69 3.37
CA ILE A 311 14.91 42.49 2.52
C ILE A 311 16.22 41.71 2.73
N GLY A 312 16.15 40.60 3.46
CA GLY A 312 17.26 39.68 3.64
C GLY A 312 17.22 38.56 2.60
N LYS A 313 18.31 38.38 1.84
CA LYS A 313 18.48 37.21 0.97
C LYS A 313 18.95 36.04 1.81
N ILE A 314 18.06 35.09 2.11
CA ILE A 314 18.43 33.85 2.79
C ILE A 314 18.71 32.82 1.69
N ARG A 315 19.89 32.16 1.77
CA ARG A 315 20.19 31.01 0.91
C ARG A 315 19.18 29.93 1.24
N VAL A 316 18.32 29.61 0.28
CA VAL A 316 17.37 28.53 0.45
C VAL A 316 18.05 27.29 -0.11
N ASP A 317 18.43 26.37 0.78
CA ASP A 317 18.96 25.09 0.35
C ASP A 317 17.98 24.45 -0.64
N LYS A 318 18.52 23.79 -1.67
CA LYS A 318 17.76 23.09 -2.73
C LYS A 318 16.66 22.16 -2.20
N GLU A 319 16.81 21.70 -0.96
CA GLU A 319 15.87 20.88 -0.18
C GLU A 319 14.57 21.60 0.22
N TYR A 320 14.57 22.94 0.28
CA TYR A 320 13.39 23.77 0.55
C TYR A 320 12.65 24.21 -0.72
N LEU A 321 13.31 24.07 -1.88
CA LEU A 321 12.63 24.16 -3.14
C LEU A 321 11.90 22.83 -3.31
N ASP A 322 10.60 22.85 -3.10
CA ASP A 322 9.70 21.72 -3.39
C ASP A 322 9.72 21.43 -4.91
N LEU A 323 10.81 20.77 -5.33
CA LEU A 323 11.18 20.35 -6.68
C LEU A 323 10.72 18.90 -6.88
N THR A 324 10.25 18.60 -8.09
CA THR A 324 9.86 17.25 -8.47
C THR A 324 11.07 16.34 -8.69
N ASP A 325 10.86 15.03 -8.78
CA ASP A 325 11.93 14.05 -9.06
C ASP A 325 12.53 14.19 -10.47
N ILE A 326 11.84 14.87 -11.40
CA ILE A 326 12.34 15.20 -12.74
C ILE A 326 13.15 16.50 -12.72
N GLN A 327 12.70 17.49 -11.93
CA GLN A 327 13.40 18.77 -11.77
C GLN A 327 14.68 18.62 -10.93
N ASN A 328 14.66 17.78 -9.89
CA ASN A 328 15.81 17.53 -9.05
C ASN A 328 16.71 16.43 -9.65
N ARG A 329 17.78 16.85 -10.36
CA ARG A 329 18.77 15.94 -10.97
C ARG A 329 19.64 15.18 -9.97
N ASP A 330 19.74 15.67 -8.73
CA ASP A 330 20.41 14.96 -7.64
C ASP A 330 19.53 13.85 -7.02
N PHE A 331 18.23 13.86 -7.31
CA PHE A 331 17.32 12.81 -6.82
C PHE A 331 17.66 11.46 -7.44
N ARG A 332 17.82 10.45 -6.58
CA ARG A 332 18.08 9.06 -6.96
C ARG A 332 16.86 8.19 -6.66
N TYR A 333 16.40 7.47 -7.67
CA TYR A 333 15.27 6.56 -7.52
C TYR A 333 15.70 5.35 -6.69
N VAL A 334 14.93 5.02 -5.66
CA VAL A 334 15.10 3.79 -4.88
C VAL A 334 14.68 2.60 -5.75
N LEU A 335 15.45 1.50 -5.76
CA LEU A 335 15.22 0.31 -6.60
C LEU A 335 14.52 -0.85 -5.89
#